data_AF-E3G105-F1
#
_entry.id   AF-E3G105-F1
#
_cell.length_a   1.000
_cell.length_b   1.000
_cell.length_c   1.000
_cell.angle_alpha   90.00
_cell.angle_beta   90.00
_cell.angle_gamma   90.00
#
_symmetry.space_group_name_H-M   'P 1'
#
loop_
_entity.id
_entity.type
_entity.pdbx_description
1 polymer ?
#
loop_
_entity_poly.entity_id
_entity_poly.type
_entity_poly.pdbx_seq_one_letter_code
_entity_poly.pdbx_strand_id
1 'polypeptide(L)'
;MKQRESADNSQGQLYIVPTPIGNLADITHRALEVLQAVDLIAAEDTRHTGLLLQHFAINARLFALHDHNEQQKAETLLAKLQEGQNIALVSDAGTPLINDPGYHLVRTCREAGIRVVPLPGPCAAIAALSAAGLPSDRFCYEGFLPAKSKGRRDTLRALENEPRTLIFYESTHRLLESLDDIAAVLGASRYVVLARELTKTWESINGAPVGELLAWVKEDENRRKGEMVLIVEGHKAQEEELPAEALRTLALLQAELPLKKAAALAAEIHGVKKNALYKHALAQQEA
;
A
#
# COMPACT_ATOMS: atom_id res chain seq x y z
N MET A 1 21.30 22.99 14.47
CA MET A 1 19.83 23.14 14.32
C MET A 1 19.26 23.16 15.73
N LYS A 2 18.74 24.31 16.20
CA LYS A 2 18.33 24.50 17.61
C LYS A 2 17.18 23.56 17.94
N GLN A 3 17.35 22.72 18.98
CA GLN A 3 16.27 21.94 19.56
C GLN A 3 15.18 22.91 20.04
N ARG A 4 13.94 22.69 19.59
CA ARG A 4 12.77 23.37 20.13
C ARG A 4 12.49 22.81 21.51
N GLU A 5 12.99 23.49 22.54
CA GLU A 5 12.40 23.42 23.88
C GLU A 5 11.09 24.20 23.87
N SER A 6 9.97 23.48 23.97
CA SER A 6 8.83 23.85 24.84
C SER A 6 7.63 22.93 24.57
N ALA A 7 7.34 22.04 25.51
CA ALA A 7 6.01 21.61 25.88
C ALA A 7 6.09 21.23 27.36
N ASP A 8 5.01 21.47 28.10
CA ASP A 8 4.85 21.13 29.51
C ASP A 8 5.46 19.74 29.80
N ASN A 9 6.59 19.70 30.52
CA ASN A 9 7.43 18.50 30.71
C ASN A 9 6.85 17.55 31.77
N SER A 10 5.56 17.71 32.10
CA SER A 10 4.83 16.89 33.06
C SER A 10 4.21 15.64 32.44
N GLN A 11 3.98 15.63 31.13
CA GLN A 11 3.41 14.48 30.39
C GLN A 11 4.45 13.76 29.54
N GLY A 12 4.28 12.45 29.41
CA GLY A 12 5.10 11.58 28.58
C GLY A 12 4.77 11.72 27.09
N GLN A 13 5.59 11.09 26.25
CA GLN A 13 5.45 11.12 24.79
C GLN A 13 5.25 9.72 24.23
N LEU A 14 4.43 9.61 23.18
CA LEU A 14 4.26 8.38 22.41
C LEU A 14 5.20 8.41 21.19
N TYR A 15 6.15 7.48 21.13
CA TYR A 15 7.06 7.32 20.00
C TYR A 15 6.54 6.23 19.06
N ILE A 16 6.45 6.52 17.77
CA ILE A 16 6.12 5.51 16.76
C ILE A 16 7.45 5.04 16.18
N VAL A 17 7.82 3.78 16.44
CA VAL A 17 9.17 3.29 16.18
C VAL A 17 9.11 2.16 15.15
N PRO A 18 9.55 2.40 13.89
CA PRO A 18 9.66 1.35 12.91
C PRO A 18 10.73 0.31 13.27
N THR A 19 10.42 -0.95 13.01
CA THR A 19 11.30 -2.11 13.20
C THR A 19 11.76 -2.68 11.86
N PRO A 20 12.86 -3.47 11.82
CA PRO A 20 13.28 -4.18 10.62
C PRO A 20 12.19 -5.00 9.93
N ILE A 21 12.28 -5.16 8.60
CA ILE A 21 11.36 -6.01 7.80
C ILE A 21 12.01 -7.33 7.35
N GLY A 22 13.14 -7.70 7.94
CA GLY A 22 13.87 -8.93 7.61
C GLY A 22 15.36 -8.89 7.95
N ASN A 23 15.98 -7.72 7.89
CA ASN A 23 17.39 -7.53 8.22
C ASN A 23 17.59 -6.59 9.41
N LEU A 24 18.19 -7.12 10.48
CA LEU A 24 18.42 -6.39 11.73
C LEU A 24 19.25 -5.12 11.55
N ALA A 25 20.09 -5.03 10.51
CA ALA A 25 20.88 -3.85 10.21
C ALA A 25 20.05 -2.63 9.77
N ASP A 26 18.78 -2.82 9.39
CA ASP A 26 17.91 -1.74 8.90
C ASP A 26 17.26 -0.92 10.02
N ILE A 27 17.45 -1.31 11.29
CA ILE A 27 16.99 -0.51 12.41
C ILE A 27 17.79 0.79 12.50
N THR A 28 17.10 1.91 12.72
CA THR A 28 17.80 3.20 12.83
C THR A 28 18.47 3.35 14.19
N HIS A 29 19.57 4.11 14.24
CA HIS A 29 20.23 4.42 15.52
C HIS A 29 19.26 5.10 16.52
N ARG A 30 18.41 6.02 16.02
CA ARG A 30 17.42 6.71 16.84
C ARG A 30 16.33 5.77 17.37
N ALA A 31 15.97 4.72 16.63
CA ALA A 31 15.05 3.69 17.13
C ALA A 31 15.67 2.95 18.31
N LEU A 32 16.93 2.54 18.22
CA LEU A 32 17.64 1.89 19.33
C LEU A 32 17.73 2.78 20.57
N GLU A 33 18.10 4.05 20.41
CA GLU A 33 18.15 5.04 21.50
C GLU A 33 16.78 5.19 22.19
N VAL A 34 15.71 5.33 21.42
CA VAL A 34 14.34 5.47 21.96
C VAL A 34 13.91 4.20 22.68
N LEU A 35 14.08 3.03 22.08
CA LEU A 35 13.69 1.75 22.70
C LEU A 35 14.44 1.46 24.00
N GLN A 36 15.68 1.95 24.14
CA GLN A 36 16.46 1.87 25.38
C GLN A 36 16.02 2.87 26.45
N ALA A 37 15.45 4.01 26.04
CA ALA A 37 15.15 5.13 26.95
C ALA A 37 13.69 5.18 27.42
N VAL A 38 12.73 4.61 26.68
CA VAL A 38 11.31 4.63 27.06
C VAL A 38 11.01 3.75 28.28
N ASP A 39 9.97 4.12 29.04
CA ASP A 39 9.54 3.40 30.23
C ASP A 39 8.81 2.08 29.90
N LEU A 40 8.20 2.02 28.71
CA LEU A 40 7.37 0.92 28.23
C LEU A 40 7.39 0.84 26.70
N ILE A 41 7.41 -0.39 26.17
CA ILE A 41 7.23 -0.67 24.74
C ILE A 41 5.88 -1.38 24.56
N ALA A 42 4.95 -0.71 23.89
CA ALA A 42 3.73 -1.32 23.37
C ALA A 42 4.04 -2.04 22.05
N ALA A 43 3.81 -3.35 22.01
CA ALA A 43 4.17 -4.21 20.89
C ALA A 43 2.98 -5.07 20.44
N GLU A 44 2.87 -5.31 19.13
CA GLU A 44 1.92 -6.24 18.53
C GLU A 44 2.07 -7.66 19.07
N ASP A 45 3.21 -8.31 18.83
CA ASP A 45 3.63 -9.53 19.50
C ASP A 45 4.88 -9.27 20.38
N THR A 46 4.70 -9.45 21.68
CA THR A 46 5.77 -9.28 22.67
C THR A 46 6.85 -10.36 22.57
N ARG A 47 6.54 -11.53 22.02
CA ARG A 47 7.54 -12.60 21.77
C ARG A 47 8.44 -12.22 20.62
N HIS A 48 7.86 -11.73 19.52
CA HIS A 48 8.61 -11.28 18.35
C HIS A 48 9.49 -10.07 18.71
N THR A 49 8.88 -9.05 19.31
CA THR A 49 9.62 -7.86 19.79
C THR A 49 10.69 -8.24 20.81
N GLY A 50 10.43 -9.22 21.69
CA GLY A 50 11.42 -9.71 22.66
C GLY A 50 12.70 -10.24 22.02
N LEU A 51 12.59 -10.95 20.88
CA LEU A 51 13.76 -11.44 20.13
C LEU A 51 14.58 -10.28 19.52
N LEU A 52 13.90 -9.27 18.98
CA LEU A 52 14.54 -8.06 18.45
C LEU A 52 15.32 -7.33 19.56
N LEU A 53 14.68 -7.08 20.69
CA LEU A 53 15.29 -6.39 21.84
C LEU A 53 16.46 -7.20 22.41
N GLN A 54 16.34 -8.52 22.47
CA GLN A 54 17.42 -9.41 22.90
C GLN A 54 18.65 -9.28 22.00
N HIS A 55 18.48 -9.23 20.67
CA HIS A 55 19.59 -9.06 19.73
C HIS A 55 20.38 -7.76 19.99
N PHE A 56 19.68 -6.68 20.34
CA PHE A 56 20.28 -5.38 20.63
C PHE A 56 20.61 -5.16 22.12
N ALA A 57 20.51 -6.20 22.94
CA ALA A 57 20.72 -6.14 24.39
C ALA A 57 19.89 -5.04 25.11
N ILE A 58 18.67 -4.80 24.63
CA ILE A 58 17.75 -3.83 25.20
C ILE A 58 16.88 -4.55 26.24
N ASN A 59 17.02 -4.16 27.51
CA ASN A 59 16.15 -4.62 28.58
C ASN A 59 15.02 -3.61 28.79
N ALA A 60 13.82 -3.93 28.30
CA ALA A 60 12.66 -3.05 28.38
C ALA A 60 11.40 -3.80 28.83
N ARG A 61 10.47 -3.06 29.42
CA ARG A 61 9.15 -3.59 29.77
C ARG A 61 8.27 -3.62 28.52
N LEU A 62 7.67 -4.78 28.26
CA LEU A 62 6.78 -4.99 27.12
C LEU A 62 5.31 -4.96 27.55
N PHE A 63 4.47 -4.42 26.68
CA PHE A 63 3.03 -4.37 26.83
C PHE A 63 2.38 -4.81 25.52
N ALA A 64 1.57 -5.87 25.54
CA ALA A 64 0.93 -6.36 24.32
C ALA A 64 -0.20 -5.44 23.88
N LEU A 65 -0.20 -5.02 22.62
CA LEU A 65 -1.23 -4.19 21.97
C LEU A 65 -1.48 -4.72 20.56
N HIS A 66 -2.63 -5.33 20.31
CA HIS A 66 -2.99 -5.93 19.02
C HIS A 66 -4.42 -5.51 18.64
N ASP A 67 -4.79 -5.61 17.36
CA ASP A 67 -6.05 -5.05 16.82
C ASP A 67 -7.29 -5.32 17.70
N HIS A 68 -7.47 -6.57 18.16
CA HIS A 68 -8.63 -6.95 18.97
C HIS A 68 -8.74 -6.28 20.35
N ASN A 69 -7.64 -5.78 20.91
CA ASN A 69 -7.60 -5.20 22.25
C ASN A 69 -7.31 -3.70 22.26
N GLU A 70 -7.09 -3.11 21.09
CA GLU A 70 -6.44 -1.81 20.96
C GLU A 70 -7.24 -0.70 21.67
N GLN A 71 -8.55 -0.65 21.46
CA GLN A 71 -9.41 0.38 22.08
C GLN A 71 -9.40 0.30 23.61
N GLN A 72 -9.50 -0.90 24.18
CA GLN A 72 -9.51 -1.07 25.63
C GLN A 72 -8.15 -0.71 26.24
N LYS A 73 -7.06 -1.09 25.57
CA LYS A 73 -5.71 -0.88 26.07
C LYS A 73 -5.17 0.53 25.78
N ALA A 74 -5.72 1.24 24.81
CA ALA A 74 -5.38 2.63 24.51
C ALA A 74 -5.56 3.53 25.73
N GLU A 75 -6.68 3.40 26.46
CA GLU A 75 -6.94 4.16 27.69
C GLU A 75 -5.90 3.85 28.79
N THR A 76 -5.49 2.59 28.91
CA THR A 76 -4.46 2.19 29.88
C THR A 76 -3.10 2.83 29.57
N LEU A 77 -2.74 2.88 28.28
CA LEU A 77 -1.50 3.51 27.83
C LEU A 77 -1.58 5.04 27.92
N LEU A 78 -2.74 5.63 27.62
CA LEU A 78 -2.98 7.06 27.78
C LEU A 78 -2.77 7.51 29.23
N ALA A 79 -3.33 6.79 30.20
CA ALA A 79 -3.16 7.12 31.61
C ALA A 79 -1.68 7.16 32.00
N LYS A 80 -0.87 6.19 31.55
CA LYS A 80 0.58 6.17 31.78
C LYS A 80 1.30 7.35 31.14
N LEU A 81 0.92 7.73 29.92
CA LEU A 81 1.45 8.91 29.24
C LEU A 81 1.11 10.20 30.00
N GLN A 82 -0.11 10.33 30.51
CA GLN A 82 -0.53 11.47 31.33
C GLN A 82 0.21 11.54 32.68
N GLU A 83 0.64 10.40 33.22
CA GLU A 83 1.49 10.30 34.42
C GLU A 83 2.98 10.63 34.14
N GLY A 84 3.36 10.94 32.90
CA GLY A 84 4.73 11.29 32.54
C GLY A 84 5.56 10.16 31.91
N GLN A 85 5.03 8.95 31.78
CA GLN A 85 5.78 7.82 31.21
C GLN A 85 5.90 7.94 29.70
N ASN A 86 7.11 7.74 29.17
CA ASN A 86 7.35 7.66 27.73
C ASN A 86 7.08 6.25 27.23
N ILE A 87 6.37 6.14 26.11
CA ILE A 87 5.98 4.86 25.53
C ILE A 87 6.42 4.79 24.08
N ALA A 88 7.07 3.70 23.68
CA ALA A 88 7.29 3.37 22.27
C ALA A 88 6.21 2.40 21.78
N LEU A 89 5.67 2.64 20.59
CA LEU A 89 4.83 1.71 19.84
C LEU A 89 5.67 1.08 18.72
N VAL A 90 5.67 -0.25 18.67
CA VAL A 90 6.30 -1.05 17.62
C VAL A 90 5.29 -2.06 17.06
N SER A 91 5.44 -2.40 15.79
CA SER A 91 4.80 -3.57 15.16
C SER A 91 5.84 -4.67 14.95
N ASP A 92 5.36 -5.84 14.56
CA ASP A 92 6.21 -7.00 14.32
C ASP A 92 7.28 -6.74 13.24
N ALA A 93 6.94 -5.95 12.21
CA ALA A 93 7.87 -5.56 11.16
C ALA A 93 7.47 -4.23 10.52
N GLY A 94 8.46 -3.37 10.28
CA GLY A 94 8.25 -2.13 9.53
C GLY A 94 7.65 -1.01 10.36
N THR A 95 6.88 -0.14 9.71
CA THR A 95 6.32 1.07 10.34
C THR A 95 4.95 0.76 10.95
N PRO A 96 4.77 0.94 12.28
CA PRO A 96 3.46 0.77 12.92
C PRO A 96 2.36 1.59 12.24
N LEU A 97 1.11 1.15 12.38
CA LEU A 97 -0.10 1.68 11.73
C LEU A 97 -0.24 1.38 10.22
N ILE A 98 0.81 0.93 9.53
CA ILE A 98 0.73 0.61 8.10
C ILE A 98 0.39 -0.87 7.94
N ASN A 99 -0.93 -1.17 7.94
CA ASN A 99 -1.47 -2.53 8.04
C ASN A 99 -1.16 -3.26 9.35
N ASP A 100 -0.83 -2.51 10.40
CA ASP A 100 -0.52 -2.96 11.76
C ASP A 100 -1.39 -2.20 12.79
N PRO A 101 -1.54 -2.71 14.03
CA PRO A 101 -2.23 -2.01 15.12
C PRO A 101 -1.57 -0.67 15.48
N GLY A 102 -2.33 0.20 16.16
CA GLY A 102 -1.82 1.47 16.71
C GLY A 102 -2.64 2.71 16.34
N TYR A 103 -3.58 2.58 15.40
CA TYR A 103 -4.43 3.66 14.94
C TYR A 103 -5.25 4.28 16.09
N HIS A 104 -5.95 3.46 16.87
CA HIS A 104 -6.77 3.94 17.98
C HIS A 104 -5.92 4.57 19.07
N LEU A 105 -4.77 3.97 19.42
CA LEU A 105 -3.87 4.56 20.42
C LEU A 105 -3.37 5.94 20.00
N VAL A 106 -2.90 6.08 18.76
CA VAL A 106 -2.41 7.36 18.23
C VAL A 106 -3.54 8.39 18.21
N ARG A 107 -4.75 7.99 17.79
CA ARG A 107 -5.92 8.88 17.77
C ARG A 107 -6.24 9.40 19.18
N THR A 108 -6.38 8.49 20.15
CA THR A 108 -6.66 8.82 21.55
C THR A 108 -5.58 9.74 22.14
N CYS A 109 -4.31 9.47 21.89
CA CYS A 109 -3.21 10.33 22.35
C CYS A 109 -3.31 11.74 21.77
N ARG A 110 -3.58 11.87 20.47
CA ARG A 110 -3.70 13.18 19.81
C ARG A 110 -4.88 13.99 20.34
N GLU A 111 -6.02 13.34 20.59
CA GLU A 111 -7.21 13.99 21.17
C GLU A 111 -6.97 14.46 22.60
N ALA A 112 -6.17 13.72 23.37
CA ALA A 112 -5.78 14.08 24.74
C ALA A 112 -4.60 15.07 24.82
N GLY A 113 -4.06 15.55 23.69
CA GLY A 113 -2.93 16.48 23.67
C GLY A 113 -1.56 15.85 23.93
N ILE A 114 -1.47 14.52 24.02
CA ILE A 114 -0.19 13.80 24.15
C ILE A 114 0.62 13.97 22.86
N ARG A 115 1.89 14.32 23.02
CA ARG A 115 2.81 14.46 21.89
C ARG A 115 3.12 13.08 21.29
N VAL A 116 2.82 12.94 19.99
CA VAL A 116 3.19 11.78 19.18
C VAL A 116 4.42 12.11 18.34
N VAL A 117 5.48 11.29 18.45
CA VAL A 117 6.77 11.49 17.81
C VAL A 117 7.04 10.34 16.83
N PRO A 118 6.82 10.53 15.52
CA PRO A 118 7.11 9.49 14.53
C PRO A 118 8.62 9.39 14.26
N LEU A 119 9.15 8.17 14.28
CA LEU A 119 10.48 7.87 13.78
C LEU A 119 10.41 7.45 12.31
N PRO A 120 11.29 7.99 11.43
CA PRO A 120 11.48 7.39 10.12
C PRO A 120 12.17 6.03 10.27
N GLY A 121 11.88 5.11 9.36
CA GLY A 121 12.47 3.78 9.36
C GLY A 121 11.86 2.87 8.28
N PRO A 122 12.11 1.55 8.36
CA PRO A 122 11.74 0.61 7.31
C PRO A 122 10.23 0.55 7.02
N CYS A 123 9.86 0.53 5.74
CA CYS A 123 8.49 0.29 5.28
C CYS A 123 8.55 -0.50 3.98
N ALA A 124 8.00 -1.72 3.97
CA ALA A 124 8.11 -2.64 2.83
C ALA A 124 7.50 -2.05 1.54
N ALA A 125 6.35 -1.39 1.64
CA ALA A 125 5.70 -0.72 0.51
C ALA A 125 6.61 0.32 -0.17
N ILE A 126 7.27 1.17 0.62
CA ILE A 126 8.14 2.24 0.11
C ILE A 126 9.48 1.67 -0.39
N ALA A 127 10.04 0.69 0.31
CA ALA A 127 11.25 -0.01 -0.13
C ALA A 127 11.03 -0.66 -1.51
N ALA A 128 9.93 -1.40 -1.68
CA ALA A 128 9.54 -2.01 -2.94
C ALA A 128 9.37 -0.97 -4.06
N LEU A 129 8.59 0.09 -3.82
CA LEU A 129 8.34 1.14 -4.81
C LEU A 129 9.64 1.79 -5.29
N SER A 130 10.58 2.07 -4.37
CA SER A 130 11.84 2.73 -4.69
C SER A 130 12.74 1.94 -5.67
N ALA A 131 12.56 0.63 -5.74
CA ALA A 131 13.32 -0.28 -6.60
C ALA A 131 12.51 -0.84 -7.79
N ALA A 132 11.22 -0.51 -7.90
CA ALA A 132 10.33 -1.11 -8.90
C ALA A 132 10.47 -0.54 -10.32
N GLY A 133 11.05 0.66 -10.47
CA GLY A 133 11.14 1.33 -11.78
C GLY A 133 9.79 1.76 -12.36
N LEU A 134 8.75 1.89 -11.52
CA LEU A 134 7.44 2.44 -11.88
C LEU A 134 7.29 3.89 -11.41
N PRO A 135 6.38 4.69 -12.00
CA PRO A 135 6.15 6.06 -11.58
C PRO A 135 5.87 6.16 -10.07
N SER A 136 6.61 7.03 -9.40
CA SER A 136 6.57 7.19 -7.93
C SER A 136 6.26 8.63 -7.51
N ASP A 137 5.90 9.50 -8.45
CA ASP A 137 5.44 10.87 -8.19
C ASP A 137 4.07 10.88 -7.48
N ARG A 138 3.20 9.94 -7.84
CA ARG A 138 1.91 9.69 -7.19
C ARG A 138 1.62 8.19 -7.19
N PHE A 139 1.21 7.66 -6.04
CA PHE A 139 0.88 6.24 -5.87
C PHE A 139 -0.30 6.06 -4.90
N CYS A 140 -0.88 4.87 -4.91
CA CYS A 140 -1.89 4.41 -3.96
C CYS A 140 -1.32 3.22 -3.18
N TYR A 141 -1.48 3.25 -1.86
CA TYR A 141 -1.23 2.10 -1.01
C TYR A 141 -2.58 1.46 -0.66
N GLU A 142 -2.77 0.21 -1.07
CA GLU A 142 -4.05 -0.51 -0.93
C GLU A 142 -3.97 -1.64 0.10
N GLY A 143 -2.80 -1.87 0.71
CA GLY A 143 -2.59 -2.93 1.69
C GLY A 143 -2.87 -4.32 1.11
N PHE A 144 -3.59 -5.16 1.84
CA PHE A 144 -3.95 -6.50 1.39
C PHE A 144 -5.28 -6.51 0.62
N LEU A 145 -5.29 -7.16 -0.55
CA LEU A 145 -6.54 -7.47 -1.24
C LEU A 145 -7.40 -8.44 -0.39
N PRO A 146 -8.74 -8.38 -0.52
CA PRO A 146 -9.63 -9.35 0.13
C PRO A 146 -9.24 -10.80 -0.20
N ALA A 147 -9.25 -11.68 0.81
CA ALA A 147 -8.81 -13.05 0.64
C ALA A 147 -9.68 -13.86 -0.34
N LYS A 148 -10.98 -13.56 -0.42
CA LYS A 148 -11.94 -14.25 -1.30
C LYS A 148 -11.95 -13.61 -2.69
N SER A 149 -11.86 -14.44 -3.74
CA SER A 149 -11.77 -13.97 -5.14
C SER A 149 -12.87 -12.99 -5.55
N LYS A 150 -14.13 -13.17 -5.12
CA LYS A 150 -15.20 -12.19 -5.41
C LYS A 150 -14.85 -10.79 -4.88
N GLY A 151 -14.52 -10.70 -3.59
CA GLY A 151 -14.16 -9.42 -2.96
C GLY A 151 -12.90 -8.83 -3.57
N ARG A 152 -11.90 -9.67 -3.88
CA ARG A 152 -10.67 -9.26 -4.55
C ARG A 152 -10.95 -8.62 -5.91
N ARG A 153 -11.74 -9.29 -6.75
CA ARG A 153 -12.13 -8.76 -8.06
C ARG A 153 -12.97 -7.50 -7.98
N ASP A 154 -13.85 -7.39 -7.00
CA ASP A 154 -14.65 -6.18 -6.78
C ASP A 154 -13.75 -4.99 -6.41
N THR A 155 -12.75 -5.17 -5.54
CA THR A 155 -11.74 -4.15 -5.25
C THR A 155 -10.91 -3.79 -6.47
N LEU A 156 -10.43 -4.79 -7.23
CA LEU A 156 -9.64 -4.54 -8.45
C LEU A 156 -10.43 -3.76 -9.52
N ARG A 157 -11.72 -4.05 -9.70
CA ARG A 157 -12.59 -3.30 -10.64
C ARG A 157 -12.74 -1.84 -10.22
N ALA A 158 -12.82 -1.55 -8.93
CA ALA A 158 -12.87 -0.18 -8.43
C ALA A 158 -11.58 0.61 -8.73
N LEU A 159 -10.46 -0.08 -8.95
CA LEU A 159 -9.14 0.48 -9.25
C LEU A 159 -8.74 0.34 -10.72
N GLU A 160 -9.62 -0.20 -11.59
CA GLU A 160 -9.28 -0.57 -12.97
C GLU A 160 -8.69 0.59 -13.79
N ASN A 161 -9.30 1.76 -13.60
CA ASN A 161 -8.97 3.02 -14.27
C ASN A 161 -8.05 3.93 -13.45
N GLU A 162 -7.50 3.47 -12.31
CA GLU A 162 -6.61 4.29 -11.47
C GLU A 162 -5.27 4.55 -12.20
N PRO A 163 -4.95 5.81 -12.58
CA PRO A 163 -3.74 6.11 -13.32
C PRO A 163 -2.46 6.08 -12.48
N ARG A 164 -2.55 6.12 -11.14
CA ARG A 164 -1.40 6.06 -10.24
C ARG A 164 -0.89 4.64 -10.09
N THR A 165 0.40 4.50 -9.77
CA THR A 165 0.97 3.21 -9.34
C THR A 165 0.23 2.70 -8.10
N LEU A 166 -0.14 1.43 -8.10
CA LEU A 166 -0.82 0.77 -6.98
C LEU A 166 0.16 -0.13 -6.23
N ILE A 167 0.08 -0.16 -4.90
CA ILE A 167 0.92 -1.00 -4.04
C ILE A 167 0.03 -1.90 -3.20
N PHE A 168 0.27 -3.22 -3.30
CA PHE A 168 -0.41 -4.23 -2.51
C PHE A 168 0.60 -5.07 -1.73
N TYR A 169 0.21 -5.52 -0.55
CA TYR A 169 0.83 -6.65 0.13
C TYR A 169 0.12 -7.93 -0.27
N GLU A 170 0.88 -9.03 -0.38
CA GLU A 170 0.30 -10.33 -0.67
C GLU A 170 1.01 -11.47 0.07
N SER A 171 0.24 -12.51 0.40
CA SER A 171 0.76 -13.69 1.09
C SER A 171 1.11 -14.82 0.12
N THR A 172 2.06 -15.66 0.52
CA THR A 172 2.54 -16.82 -0.26
C THR A 172 1.43 -17.74 -0.74
N HIS A 173 0.41 -17.93 0.09
CA HIS A 173 -0.70 -18.85 -0.20
C HIS A 173 -1.70 -18.29 -1.22
N ARG A 174 -1.73 -16.97 -1.41
CA ARG A 174 -2.74 -16.29 -2.26
C ARG A 174 -2.16 -15.68 -3.52
N LEU A 175 -0.83 -15.56 -3.63
CA LEU A 175 -0.18 -14.86 -4.75
C LEU A 175 -0.68 -15.32 -6.11
N LEU A 176 -0.77 -16.64 -6.36
CA LEU A 176 -1.20 -17.14 -7.66
C LEU A 176 -2.64 -16.73 -8.02
N GLU A 177 -3.57 -16.84 -7.07
CA GLU A 177 -4.96 -16.44 -7.30
C GLU A 177 -5.10 -14.91 -7.43
N SER A 178 -4.25 -14.18 -6.73
CA SER A 178 -4.22 -12.71 -6.76
C SER A 178 -3.73 -12.21 -8.12
N LEU A 179 -2.61 -12.76 -8.63
CA LEU A 179 -2.09 -12.45 -9.96
C LEU A 179 -3.06 -12.86 -11.07
N ASP A 180 -3.74 -14.00 -10.92
CA ASP A 180 -4.77 -14.45 -11.87
C ASP A 180 -5.95 -13.46 -11.92
N ASP A 181 -6.46 -13.04 -10.76
CA ASP A 181 -7.54 -12.04 -10.68
C ASP A 181 -7.08 -10.64 -11.16
N ILE A 182 -5.82 -10.24 -10.92
CA ILE A 182 -5.22 -9.02 -11.46
C ILE A 182 -5.18 -9.09 -12.99
N ALA A 183 -4.70 -10.20 -13.57
CA ALA A 183 -4.66 -10.38 -15.02
C ALA A 183 -6.05 -10.35 -15.65
N ALA A 184 -7.03 -10.98 -14.99
CA ALA A 184 -8.41 -11.05 -15.44
C ALA A 184 -9.15 -9.71 -15.39
N VAL A 185 -8.84 -8.85 -14.41
CA VAL A 185 -9.55 -7.57 -14.19
C VAL A 185 -8.79 -6.37 -14.77
N LEU A 186 -7.48 -6.28 -14.56
CA LEU A 186 -6.66 -5.14 -15.00
C LEU A 186 -6.04 -5.33 -16.39
N GLY A 187 -6.19 -6.54 -16.96
CA GLY A 187 -5.63 -6.97 -18.24
C GLY A 187 -4.28 -7.66 -18.09
N ALA A 188 -4.07 -8.74 -18.86
CA ALA A 188 -2.85 -9.55 -18.79
C ALA A 188 -1.56 -8.79 -19.19
N SER A 189 -1.70 -7.68 -19.92
CA SER A 189 -0.59 -6.79 -20.31
C SER A 189 -0.21 -5.77 -19.23
N ARG A 190 -0.98 -5.67 -18.13
CA ARG A 190 -0.67 -4.73 -17.05
C ARG A 190 0.69 -5.04 -16.45
N TYR A 191 1.61 -4.08 -16.44
CA TYR A 191 2.93 -4.30 -15.88
C TYR A 191 2.87 -4.38 -14.35
N VAL A 192 3.49 -5.40 -13.77
CA VAL A 192 3.51 -5.65 -12.32
C VAL A 192 4.93 -6.03 -11.91
N VAL A 193 5.40 -5.48 -10.79
CA VAL A 193 6.63 -5.86 -10.12
C VAL A 193 6.29 -6.63 -8.85
N LEU A 194 6.84 -7.84 -8.73
CA LEU A 194 6.83 -8.63 -7.52
C LEU A 194 8.15 -8.43 -6.78
N ALA A 195 8.10 -7.74 -5.64
CA ALA A 195 9.21 -7.63 -4.70
C ALA A 195 9.01 -8.65 -3.57
N ARG A 196 9.90 -9.63 -3.48
CA ARG A 196 9.80 -10.77 -2.57
C ARG A 196 10.97 -10.80 -1.61
N GLU A 197 10.68 -11.08 -0.34
CA GLU A 197 11.68 -11.26 0.73
C GLU A 197 12.65 -10.08 0.85
N LEU A 198 12.11 -8.86 0.75
CA LEU A 198 12.88 -7.62 0.84
C LEU A 198 13.76 -7.62 2.11
N THR A 199 15.00 -7.17 1.94
CA THR A 199 16.09 -7.09 2.92
C THR A 199 16.68 -8.45 3.34
N LYS A 200 16.06 -9.58 2.98
CA LYS A 200 16.48 -10.93 3.42
C LYS A 200 17.40 -11.60 2.40
N THR A 201 17.96 -12.75 2.78
CA THR A 201 18.88 -13.55 1.95
C THR A 201 18.33 -13.90 0.57
N TRP A 202 17.01 -14.10 0.44
CA TRP A 202 16.36 -14.47 -0.81
C TRP A 202 15.62 -13.31 -1.46
N GLU A 203 16.05 -12.06 -1.23
CA GLU A 203 15.46 -10.91 -1.90
C GLU A 203 15.45 -11.10 -3.43
N SER A 204 14.30 -10.85 -4.05
CA SER A 204 14.15 -10.84 -5.51
C SER A 204 13.09 -9.83 -5.93
N ILE A 205 13.41 -9.01 -6.93
CA ILE A 205 12.51 -8.01 -7.50
C ILE A 205 12.40 -8.28 -9.00
N ASN A 206 11.22 -8.71 -9.44
CA ASN A 206 10.98 -9.11 -10.83
C ASN A 206 9.73 -8.42 -11.38
N GLY A 207 9.88 -7.76 -12.54
CA GLY A 207 8.81 -7.06 -13.23
C GLY A 207 8.51 -7.66 -14.60
N ALA A 208 7.23 -7.78 -14.94
CA ALA A 208 6.76 -8.21 -16.25
C ALA A 208 5.27 -7.83 -16.42
N PRO A 209 4.71 -7.90 -17.64
CA PRO A 209 3.26 -8.00 -17.81
C PRO A 209 2.69 -9.11 -16.92
N VAL A 210 1.57 -8.87 -16.23
CA VAL A 210 1.07 -9.77 -15.18
C VAL A 210 0.79 -11.19 -15.68
N GLY A 211 0.38 -11.36 -16.95
CA GLY A 211 0.23 -12.68 -17.55
C GLY A 211 1.55 -13.46 -17.64
N GLU A 212 2.64 -12.78 -18.00
CA GLU A 212 3.99 -13.36 -18.05
C GLU A 212 4.54 -13.59 -16.64
N LEU A 213 4.31 -12.63 -15.72
CA LEU A 213 4.72 -12.76 -14.33
C LEU A 213 4.05 -13.97 -13.67
N LEU A 214 2.76 -14.19 -13.91
CA LEU A 214 2.02 -15.34 -13.41
C LEU A 214 2.60 -16.66 -13.96
N ALA A 215 2.94 -16.72 -15.24
CA ALA A 215 3.60 -17.89 -15.83
C ALA A 215 4.96 -18.15 -15.18
N TRP A 216 5.78 -17.10 -15.04
CA TRP A 216 7.09 -17.16 -14.39
C TRP A 216 7.00 -17.63 -12.94
N VAL A 217 6.04 -17.15 -12.14
CA VAL A 217 5.86 -17.61 -10.76
C VAL A 217 5.47 -19.10 -10.70
N LYS A 218 4.69 -19.60 -11.68
CA LYS A 218 4.26 -21.01 -11.71
C LYS A 218 5.39 -22.00 -12.03
N GLU A 219 6.48 -21.55 -12.65
CA GLU A 219 7.61 -22.40 -13.03
C GLU A 219 8.45 -22.88 -11.82
N ASP A 220 8.49 -22.12 -10.72
CA ASP A 220 9.25 -22.46 -9.51
C ASP A 220 8.51 -22.00 -8.26
N GLU A 221 8.15 -22.94 -7.40
CA GLU A 221 7.44 -22.68 -6.16
C GLU A 221 8.21 -21.73 -5.22
N ASN A 222 9.54 -21.67 -5.29
CA ASN A 222 10.32 -20.75 -4.46
C ASN A 222 10.07 -19.28 -4.83
N ARG A 223 9.61 -18.99 -6.05
CA ARG A 223 9.29 -17.62 -6.52
C ARG A 223 8.07 -17.02 -5.83
N ARG A 224 7.31 -17.81 -5.07
CA ARG A 224 6.15 -17.35 -4.29
C ARG A 224 6.30 -17.53 -2.78
N LYS A 225 7.46 -17.98 -2.28
CA LYS A 225 7.69 -18.18 -0.83
C LYS A 225 8.11 -16.90 -0.13
N GLY A 226 7.61 -16.72 1.09
CA GLY A 226 7.94 -15.58 1.94
C GLY A 226 6.92 -14.45 1.84
N GLU A 227 7.38 -13.24 2.13
CA GLU A 227 6.59 -12.01 2.14
C GLU A 227 6.78 -11.24 0.84
N MET A 228 5.71 -10.63 0.34
CA MET A 228 5.70 -10.03 -0.99
C MET A 228 4.94 -8.71 -1.04
N VAL A 229 5.48 -7.81 -1.86
CA VAL A 229 4.84 -6.56 -2.27
C VAL A 229 4.64 -6.60 -3.77
N LEU A 230 3.44 -6.28 -4.22
CA LEU A 230 3.11 -6.09 -5.63
C LEU A 230 3.05 -4.60 -5.93
N ILE A 231 3.86 -4.14 -6.89
CA ILE A 231 3.81 -2.78 -7.42
C ILE A 231 3.20 -2.87 -8.82
N VAL A 232 1.97 -2.40 -8.96
CA VAL A 232 1.19 -2.52 -10.19
C VAL A 232 1.20 -1.18 -10.90
N GLU A 233 1.53 -1.20 -12.19
CA GLU A 233 1.50 0.00 -13.02
C GLU A 233 0.08 0.60 -13.08
N GLY A 234 0.00 1.92 -13.01
CA GLY A 234 -1.26 2.63 -13.17
C GLY A 234 -1.87 2.44 -14.56
N HIS A 235 -3.18 2.63 -14.66
CA HIS A 235 -3.90 2.58 -15.91
C HIS A 235 -3.40 3.66 -16.88
N LYS A 236 -3.05 3.25 -18.09
CA LYS A 236 -2.78 4.15 -19.20
C LYS A 236 -4.01 4.17 -20.10
N ALA A 237 -4.61 5.34 -20.26
CA ALA A 237 -5.66 5.51 -21.26
C ALA A 237 -5.10 5.10 -22.63
N GLN A 238 -5.69 4.10 -23.26
CA GLN A 238 -5.35 3.79 -24.64
C GLN A 238 -5.83 4.96 -25.50
N GLU A 239 -4.92 5.61 -26.23
CA GLU A 239 -5.25 6.74 -27.12
C GLU A 239 -6.30 6.39 -28.20
N GLU A 240 -6.60 5.10 -28.39
CA GLU A 240 -7.50 4.57 -29.40
C GLU A 240 -8.90 4.24 -28.89
N GLU A 241 -9.12 4.13 -27.56
CA GLU A 241 -10.46 3.92 -27.03
C GLU A 241 -11.21 5.24 -26.92
N LEU A 242 -12.19 5.40 -27.80
CA LEU A 242 -13.13 6.50 -27.75
C LEU A 242 -13.90 6.43 -26.42
N PRO A 243 -14.03 7.53 -25.68
CA PRO A 243 -14.79 7.58 -24.44
C PRO A 243 -16.19 6.97 -24.63
N ALA A 244 -16.63 6.13 -23.69
CA ALA A 244 -17.94 5.48 -23.79
C ALA A 244 -19.09 6.49 -23.96
N GLU A 245 -18.97 7.66 -23.34
CA GLU A 245 -19.93 8.76 -23.51
C GLU A 245 -19.91 9.33 -24.94
N ALA A 246 -18.73 9.45 -25.55
CA ALA A 246 -18.58 9.88 -26.94
C ALA A 246 -19.21 8.87 -27.92
N LEU A 247 -19.04 7.57 -27.65
CA LEU A 247 -19.67 6.50 -28.43
C LEU A 247 -21.20 6.51 -28.28
N ARG A 248 -21.70 6.70 -27.06
CA ARG A 248 -23.14 6.81 -26.78
C ARG A 248 -23.77 8.00 -27.49
N THR A 249 -23.13 9.18 -27.42
CA THR A 249 -23.58 10.37 -28.13
C THR A 249 -23.56 10.16 -29.65
N LEU A 250 -22.51 9.51 -30.17
CA LEU A 250 -22.43 9.17 -31.60
C LEU A 250 -23.60 8.28 -32.04
N ALA A 251 -23.92 7.23 -31.28
CA ALA A 251 -25.02 6.31 -31.59
C ALA A 251 -26.38 7.03 -31.62
N LEU A 252 -26.65 7.91 -30.66
CA LEU A 252 -27.88 8.71 -30.63
C LEU A 252 -27.97 9.68 -31.81
N LEU A 253 -26.88 10.35 -32.17
CA LEU A 253 -26.86 11.30 -33.28
C LEU A 253 -26.98 10.62 -34.65
N GLN A 254 -26.49 9.38 -34.80
CA GLN A 254 -26.61 8.62 -36.05
C GLN A 254 -28.05 8.25 -36.40
N ALA A 255 -28.95 8.17 -35.42
CA ALA A 255 -30.37 7.94 -35.68
C ALA A 255 -31.03 9.11 -36.44
N GLU A 256 -30.51 10.33 -36.26
CA GLU A 256 -31.12 11.56 -36.76
C GLU A 256 -30.28 12.27 -37.84
N LEU A 257 -28.98 11.96 -37.93
CA LEU A 257 -28.02 12.68 -38.77
C LEU A 257 -27.13 11.72 -39.58
N PRO A 258 -26.69 12.14 -40.78
CA PRO A 258 -25.67 11.40 -41.52
C PRO A 258 -24.40 11.18 -40.70
N LEU A 259 -23.80 10.00 -40.81
CA LEU A 259 -22.63 9.55 -40.04
C LEU A 259 -21.53 10.60 -39.90
N LYS A 260 -21.20 11.30 -41.01
CA LYS A 260 -20.16 12.34 -41.03
C LYS A 260 -20.48 13.55 -40.15
N LYS A 261 -21.76 13.90 -40.00
CA LYS A 261 -22.25 14.98 -39.12
C LYS A 261 -22.36 14.50 -37.68
N ALA A 262 -22.90 13.30 -37.45
CA ALA A 262 -22.98 12.68 -36.13
C ALA A 262 -21.59 12.55 -35.47
N ALA A 263 -20.59 12.06 -36.21
CA ALA A 263 -19.20 11.95 -35.74
C ALA A 263 -18.53 13.32 -35.49
N ALA A 264 -18.90 14.36 -36.24
CA ALA A 264 -18.35 15.70 -36.02
C ALA A 264 -18.90 16.34 -34.73
N LEU A 265 -20.21 16.24 -34.50
CA LEU A 265 -20.86 16.79 -33.32
C LEU A 265 -20.47 16.02 -32.05
N ALA A 266 -20.43 14.69 -32.10
CA ALA A 266 -19.95 13.88 -30.96
C ALA A 266 -18.49 14.18 -30.62
N ALA A 267 -17.64 14.42 -31.63
CA ALA A 267 -16.25 14.83 -31.42
C ALA A 267 -16.13 16.18 -30.71
N GLU A 268 -16.94 17.15 -31.12
CA GLU A 268 -16.97 18.49 -30.55
C GLU A 268 -17.49 18.50 -29.11
N ILE A 269 -18.56 17.75 -28.83
CA ILE A 269 -19.15 17.63 -27.48
C ILE A 269 -18.16 17.02 -26.48
N HIS A 270 -17.39 16.01 -26.91
CA HIS A 270 -16.55 15.21 -26.04
C HIS A 270 -15.04 15.51 -26.13
N GLY A 271 -14.65 16.47 -26.95
CA GLY A 271 -13.25 16.86 -27.11
C GLY A 271 -12.35 15.78 -27.73
N VAL A 272 -12.91 14.90 -28.57
CA VAL A 272 -12.17 13.78 -29.19
C VAL A 272 -11.95 13.98 -30.68
N LYS A 273 -11.03 13.22 -31.29
CA LYS A 273 -10.75 13.31 -32.73
C LYS A 273 -11.93 12.78 -33.53
N LYS A 274 -12.57 13.62 -34.33
CA LYS A 274 -13.63 13.24 -35.30
C LYS A 274 -13.28 12.01 -36.15
N ASN A 275 -12.03 11.93 -36.62
CA ASN A 275 -11.59 10.82 -37.46
C ASN A 275 -11.60 9.48 -36.72
N ALA A 276 -11.36 9.48 -35.40
CA ALA A 276 -11.46 8.27 -34.58
C ALA A 276 -12.93 7.81 -34.47
N LEU A 277 -13.85 8.71 -34.12
CA LEU A 277 -15.29 8.41 -34.06
C LEU A 277 -15.87 7.95 -35.40
N TYR A 278 -15.45 8.59 -36.50
CA TYR A 278 -15.91 8.23 -37.83
C TYR A 278 -15.42 6.83 -38.26
N LYS A 279 -14.15 6.51 -38.02
CA LYS A 279 -13.59 5.18 -38.31
C LYS A 279 -14.26 4.08 -37.48
N HIS A 280 -14.48 4.32 -36.18
CA HIS A 280 -15.14 3.38 -35.29
C HIS A 280 -16.55 3.02 -35.76
N ALA A 281 -17.34 4.02 -36.15
CA ALA A 281 -18.70 3.79 -36.64
C ALA A 281 -18.75 3.16 -38.04
N LEU A 282 -17.76 3.43 -38.91
CA LEU A 282 -17.67 2.75 -40.21
C LEU A 282 -17.40 1.24 -40.02
N ALA A 283 -16.48 0.90 -39.12
CA ALA A 283 -16.15 -0.49 -38.80
C ALA A 283 -17.32 -1.29 -38.18
N GLN A 284 -18.24 -0.62 -37.49
CA GLN A 284 -19.46 -1.24 -36.96
C GLN A 284 -20.56 -1.46 -38.00
N GLN A 285 -20.53 -0.76 -39.14
CA GLN A 285 -21.48 -0.98 -40.25
C GLN A 285 -21.03 -2.10 -41.20
N GLU A 286 -19.73 -2.43 -41.17
CA GLU A 286 -19.12 -3.50 -41.97
C GLU A 286 -19.06 -4.86 -41.23
N ALA A 287 -19.43 -4.88 -39.94
CA ALA A 287 -19.51 -6.07 -39.08
C ALA A 287 -20.96 -6.55 -38.92
#